data_AF-A0A7V5NBE8-F1
#
_entry.id   AF-A0A7V5NBE8-F1
#
_cell.length_a   1.000
_cell.length_b   1.000
_cell.length_c   1.000
_cell.angle_alpha   90.00
_cell.angle_beta   90.00
_cell.angle_gamma   90.00
#
_symmetry.space_group_name_H-M   'P 1'
#
loop_
_entity.id
_entity.type
_entity.pdbx_description
1 polymer ?
#
loop_
_entity_poly.entity_id
_entity_poly.type
_entity_poly.pdbx_seq_one_letter_code
_entity_poly.pdbx_strand_id
1 'polypeptide(L)'
;MIYKISNMLSNMSRINDLNLNNWKEYQDIITDSLWIIGERDKSGAHKGDYHGNFIPQIPNQLMRRFTKKGDVVLDTFLGSGTTLIECKRLGRNGIGIELLKV
;
A
#
# COMPACT_ATOMS: atom_id res chain seq x y z
N MET A 1 -31.62 -1.44 -10.45
CA MET A 1 -30.27 -0.82 -10.50
C MET A 1 -29.80 -0.36 -9.11
N ILE A 2 -30.62 0.37 -8.35
CA ILE A 2 -30.32 0.86 -6.98
C ILE A 2 -29.99 -0.27 -5.99
N TYR A 3 -30.80 -1.34 -5.93
CA TYR A 3 -30.56 -2.49 -5.03
C TYR A 3 -29.21 -3.20 -5.28
N LYS A 4 -28.77 -3.27 -6.54
CA LYS A 4 -27.51 -3.91 -6.92
C LYS A 4 -26.30 -3.10 -6.47
N ILE A 5 -26.41 -1.76 -6.51
CA ILE A 5 -25.40 -0.83 -5.99
C ILE A 5 -25.34 -0.90 -4.46
N SER A 6 -26.49 -0.93 -3.79
CA SER A 6 -26.56 -1.06 -2.33
C SER A 6 -25.89 -2.35 -1.82
N ASN A 7 -26.13 -3.48 -2.49
CA ASN A 7 -25.47 -4.76 -2.15
C ASN A 7 -23.97 -4.80 -2.51
N MET A 8 -23.53 -4.02 -3.50
CA MET A 8 -22.09 -3.87 -3.77
C MET A 8 -21.40 -3.09 -2.65
N LEU A 9 -22.03 -2.01 -2.18
CA LEU A 9 -21.48 -1.17 -1.10
C LEU A 9 -21.46 -1.90 0.26
N SER A 10 -22.42 -2.80 0.53
CA SER A 10 -22.47 -3.57 1.77
C SER A 10 -21.36 -4.64 1.89
N ASN A 11 -20.71 -5.00 0.79
CA ASN A 11 -19.68 -6.06 0.75
C ASN A 11 -18.24 -5.52 0.77
N MET A 12 -18.05 -4.20 0.77
CA MET A 12 -16.72 -3.60 0.85
C MET A 12 -16.25 -3.54 2.32
N SER A 13 -15.01 -3.95 2.55
CA SER A 13 -14.37 -3.88 3.87
C SER A 13 -14.44 -2.46 4.43
N ARG A 14 -14.58 -2.32 5.76
CA ARG A 14 -14.50 -1.01 6.44
C ARG A 14 -13.10 -0.40 6.35
N ILE A 15 -12.06 -1.23 6.25
CA ILE A 15 -10.66 -0.83 6.42
C ILE A 15 -9.93 -0.69 5.08
N ASN A 16 -10.32 -1.45 4.07
CA ASN A 16 -9.62 -1.50 2.79
C ASN A 16 -10.59 -1.61 1.60
N ASP A 17 -10.04 -1.57 0.40
CA ASP A 17 -10.80 -1.65 -0.85
C ASP A 17 -11.07 -3.10 -1.31
N LEU A 18 -10.73 -4.11 -0.49
CA LEU A 18 -10.87 -5.52 -0.84
C LEU A 18 -12.28 -6.03 -0.53
N ASN A 19 -12.78 -6.93 -1.40
CA ASN A 19 -13.96 -7.72 -1.13
C ASN A 19 -13.55 -8.96 -0.33
N LEU A 20 -13.85 -8.97 0.97
CA LEU A 20 -13.44 -10.05 1.86
C LEU A 20 -14.23 -11.35 1.65
N ASN A 21 -15.40 -11.31 1.00
CA ASN A 21 -16.14 -12.54 0.68
C ASN A 21 -15.40 -13.39 -0.37
N ASN A 22 -14.62 -12.73 -1.23
CA ASN A 22 -13.90 -13.34 -2.34
C ASN A 22 -12.38 -13.16 -2.19
N TRP A 23 -11.87 -13.07 -0.96
CA TRP A 23 -10.48 -12.71 -0.69
C TRP A 23 -9.44 -13.64 -1.34
N LYS A 24 -9.79 -14.91 -1.60
CA LYS A 24 -8.92 -15.90 -2.24
C LYS A 24 -8.69 -15.66 -3.73
N GLU A 25 -9.51 -14.82 -4.37
CA GLU A 25 -9.37 -14.49 -5.78
C GLU A 25 -8.18 -13.54 -6.04
N TYR A 26 -7.75 -12.79 -5.02
CA TYR A 26 -6.60 -11.88 -5.11
C TYR A 26 -5.28 -12.66 -5.08
N GLN A 27 -4.76 -13.00 -6.26
CA GLN A 27 -3.48 -13.73 -6.41
C GLN A 27 -2.25 -12.92 -6.00
N ASP A 28 -2.39 -11.59 -5.93
CA ASP A 28 -1.30 -10.65 -5.71
C ASP A 28 -1.32 -10.01 -4.31
N ILE A 29 -2.25 -10.42 -3.44
CA ILE A 29 -2.26 -10.05 -2.02
C ILE A 29 -1.64 -11.16 -1.21
N ILE A 30 -0.48 -10.90 -0.62
CA ILE A 30 0.24 -11.89 0.18
C ILE A 30 -0.33 -11.88 1.60
N THR A 31 -0.82 -13.02 2.08
CA THR A 31 -1.33 -13.20 3.46
C THR A 31 -0.39 -13.98 4.37
N ASP A 32 0.66 -14.55 3.82
CA ASP A 32 1.69 -15.32 4.53
C ASP A 32 2.87 -14.39 4.86
N SER A 33 4.08 -14.92 4.84
CA SER A 33 5.33 -14.28 5.18
C SER A 33 5.80 -13.26 4.13
N LEU A 34 6.43 -12.19 4.62
CA LEU A 34 7.15 -11.22 3.78
C LEU A 34 8.37 -11.83 3.08
N TRP A 35 8.89 -12.97 3.57
CA TRP A 35 10.02 -13.69 2.97
C TRP A 35 9.72 -14.25 1.56
N ILE A 36 8.46 -14.25 1.15
CA ILE A 36 8.01 -14.70 -0.18
C ILE A 36 8.18 -13.59 -1.22
N ILE A 37 8.38 -12.33 -0.78
CA ILE A 37 8.60 -11.22 -1.69
C ILE A 37 9.95 -11.40 -2.38
N GLY A 38 9.94 -11.42 -3.71
CA GLY A 38 11.13 -11.57 -4.54
C GLY A 38 12.03 -10.34 -4.53
N GLU A 39 12.83 -10.19 -5.58
CA GLU A 39 13.78 -9.08 -5.72
C GLU A 39 13.08 -7.71 -5.61
N ARG A 40 13.76 -6.73 -4.99
CA ARG A 40 13.32 -5.34 -4.89
C ARG A 40 12.92 -4.80 -6.27
N ASP A 41 11.73 -4.21 -6.36
CA ASP A 41 11.32 -3.48 -7.56
C ASP A 41 12.23 -2.25 -7.77
N LYS A 42 12.89 -2.21 -8.93
CA LYS A 42 13.81 -1.13 -9.34
C LYS A 42 13.16 -0.16 -10.33
N SER A 43 11.87 -0.33 -10.62
CA SER A 43 11.15 0.51 -11.60
C SER A 43 10.65 1.83 -11.01
N GLY A 44 10.68 2.89 -11.82
CA GLY A 44 10.12 4.19 -11.49
C GLY A 44 10.97 5.05 -10.56
N ALA A 45 10.32 5.76 -9.63
CA ALA A 45 10.96 6.79 -8.79
C ALA A 45 11.76 6.24 -7.60
N HIS A 46 11.81 4.91 -7.42
CA HIS A 46 12.53 4.29 -6.32
C HIS A 46 14.03 4.26 -6.62
N LYS A 47 14.78 5.20 -6.04
CA LYS A 47 16.25 5.14 -6.04
C LYS A 47 16.73 4.29 -4.87
N GLY A 48 17.57 3.30 -5.16
CA GLY A 48 18.17 2.40 -4.16
C GLY A 48 19.32 3.04 -3.37
N ASP A 49 19.62 4.31 -3.63
CA ASP A 49 20.88 4.94 -3.26
C ASP A 49 20.94 5.32 -1.76
N TYR A 50 19.80 5.35 -1.07
CA TYR A 50 19.72 5.58 0.37
C TYR A 50 19.76 4.26 1.15
N HIS A 51 20.74 4.12 2.03
CA HIS A 51 20.86 2.93 2.89
C HIS A 51 19.68 2.82 3.85
N GLY A 52 19.09 1.63 3.94
CA GLY A 52 17.99 1.34 4.87
C GLY A 52 16.58 1.53 4.31
N ASN A 53 16.41 1.74 2.99
CA ASN A 53 15.09 1.77 2.39
C ASN A 53 14.45 0.36 2.30
N PHE A 54 13.21 0.18 2.76
CA PHE A 54 12.50 -1.08 2.52
C PHE A 54 12.11 -1.23 1.05
N ILE A 55 11.95 -2.49 0.61
CA ILE A 55 11.53 -2.81 -0.76
C ILE A 55 10.11 -2.28 -1.00
N PRO A 56 9.81 -1.62 -2.15
CA PRO A 56 8.52 -0.98 -2.39
C PRO A 56 7.31 -1.93 -2.30
N GLN A 57 7.53 -3.22 -2.49
CA GLN A 57 6.48 -4.23 -2.41
C GLN A 57 5.91 -4.37 -0.98
N ILE A 58 6.70 -4.14 0.07
CA ILE A 58 6.23 -4.21 1.46
C ILE A 58 5.15 -3.14 1.78
N PRO A 59 5.43 -1.82 1.64
CA PRO A 59 4.43 -0.79 1.89
C PRO A 59 3.25 -0.91 0.93
N ASN A 60 3.46 -1.36 -0.31
CA ASN A 60 2.37 -1.61 -1.26
C ASN A 60 1.38 -2.65 -0.71
N GLN A 61 1.88 -3.80 -0.24
CA GLN A 61 1.07 -4.84 0.38
C GLN A 61 0.38 -4.35 1.66
N LEU A 62 1.06 -3.58 2.50
CA LEU A 62 0.48 -3.05 3.73
C LEU A 62 -0.65 -2.05 3.43
N MET A 63 -0.42 -1.07 2.56
CA MET A 63 -1.44 -0.06 2.22
C MET A 63 -2.68 -0.69 1.60
N ARG A 64 -2.53 -1.66 0.69
CA ARG A 64 -3.68 -2.35 0.08
C ARG A 64 -4.51 -3.14 1.10
N ARG A 65 -3.87 -3.67 2.14
CA ARG A 65 -4.54 -4.47 3.18
C ARG A 65 -5.15 -3.62 4.30
N PHE A 66 -4.57 -2.47 4.61
CA PHE A 66 -4.91 -1.72 5.82
C PHE A 66 -5.39 -0.28 5.58
N THR A 67 -5.57 0.14 4.33
CA THR A 67 -6.08 1.46 3.98
C THR A 67 -7.01 1.41 2.78
N LYS A 68 -7.83 2.45 2.62
CA LYS A 68 -8.61 2.75 1.42
C LYS A 68 -7.95 3.81 0.56
N LYS A 69 -8.37 3.89 -0.71
CA LYS A 69 -8.08 5.07 -1.54
C LYS A 69 -8.58 6.34 -0.83
N GLY A 70 -7.75 7.37 -0.81
CA GLY A 70 -8.00 8.64 -0.13
C GLY A 70 -7.60 8.69 1.34
N ASP A 71 -7.32 7.56 1.98
CA ASP A 71 -6.82 7.56 3.37
C ASP A 71 -5.47 8.25 3.50
N VAL A 72 -5.15 8.70 4.71
CA VAL A 72 -3.87 9.32 5.07
C VAL A 72 -2.94 8.27 5.67
N VAL A 73 -1.74 8.15 5.12
CA VAL A 73 -0.65 7.33 5.67
C VAL A 73 0.42 8.25 6.22
N LEU A 74 0.77 8.06 7.49
CA LEU A 74 1.86 8.75 8.16
C LEU A 74 3.10 7.85 8.22
N ASP A 75 4.23 8.38 7.76
CA ASP A 75 5.55 7.79 7.94
C ASP A 75 6.41 8.74 8.77
N THR A 76 6.77 8.34 9.98
CA THR A 76 7.59 9.16 10.88
C THR A 76 9.09 9.02 10.65
N PHE A 77 9.51 8.11 9.76
CA PHE A 77 10.90 7.82 9.42
C PHE A 77 11.04 7.64 7.90
N LEU A 78 10.70 8.72 7.17
CA LEU A 78 10.46 8.66 5.73
C LEU A 78 11.67 8.21 4.91
N GLY A 79 12.90 8.50 5.36
CA GLY A 79 14.12 8.23 4.61
C GLY A 79 14.04 8.75 3.18
N SER A 80 14.28 7.88 2.20
CA SER A 80 14.23 8.24 0.77
C SER A 80 12.83 8.35 0.16
N GLY A 81 11.77 8.24 0.96
CA GLY A 81 10.42 8.54 0.49
C GLY A 81 9.61 7.39 -0.10
N THR A 82 10.03 6.13 0.07
CA THR A 82 9.34 4.96 -0.53
C THR A 82 7.86 4.91 -0.14
N THR A 83 7.49 5.25 1.10
CA THR A 83 6.08 5.32 1.54
C THR A 83 5.27 6.32 0.72
N LEU A 84 5.77 7.55 0.51
CA LEU A 84 5.03 8.57 -0.22
C LEU A 84 4.88 8.24 -1.71
N ILE A 85 5.90 7.59 -2.30
CA ILE A 85 5.83 7.09 -3.68
C ILE A 85 4.70 6.06 -3.81
N GLU A 86 4.62 5.10 -2.89
CA GLU A 86 3.57 4.08 -2.90
C GLU A 86 2.19 4.66 -2.56
N CYS A 87 2.11 5.65 -1.67
CA CYS A 87 0.87 6.40 -1.43
C CYS A 87 0.35 7.00 -2.74
N LYS A 88 1.21 7.70 -3.49
CA LYS A 88 0.85 8.29 -4.78
C LYS A 88 0.41 7.23 -5.79
N ARG A 89 1.14 6.12 -5.90
CA ARG A 89 0.80 5.01 -6.83
C ARG A 89 -0.55 4.38 -6.51
N LEU A 90 -0.86 4.20 -5.23
CA LEU A 90 -2.08 3.55 -4.77
C LEU A 90 -3.26 4.53 -4.57
N GLY A 91 -3.05 5.84 -4.72
CA GLY A 91 -4.08 6.85 -4.51
C GLY A 91 -4.42 7.07 -3.03
N ARG A 92 -3.41 7.08 -2.15
CA ARG A 92 -3.49 7.49 -0.75
C ARG A 92 -2.82 8.85 -0.58
N ASN A 93 -3.22 9.59 0.44
CA ASN A 93 -2.53 10.79 0.90
C ASN A 93 -1.37 10.37 1.80
N GLY A 94 -0.19 10.92 1.60
CA GLY A 94 0.99 10.59 2.39
C GLY A 94 1.54 11.79 3.15
N ILE A 95 1.88 11.60 4.43
CA ILE A 95 2.61 12.55 5.25
C ILE A 95 3.88 11.87 5.71
N GLY A 96 5.03 12.46 5.39
CA GLY A 96 6.34 11.90 5.74
C GLY A 96 7.14 12.88 6.59
N ILE A 97 7.76 12.39 7.65
CA ILE A 97 8.67 13.12 8.51
C ILE A 97 10.03 12.46 8.40
N GLU A 98 11.06 13.28 8.15
CA GLU A 98 12.46 12.87 8.20
C GLU A 98 13.26 14.00 8.84
N LEU A 99 14.19 13.64 9.70
CA LEU A 99 15.03 14.60 10.42
C LEU A 99 16.19 15.07 9.54
N LEU A 100 16.72 14.16 8.73
CA LEU A 100 17.86 14.44 7.87
C LEU A 100 17.43 14.92 6.49
N LYS A 101 18.22 15.84 5.92
CA LYS A 101 18.06 16.19 4.52
C LYS A 101 18.67 15.07 3.68
N VAL A 102 17.82 14.24 3.10
CA VAL A 102 18.17 13.15 2.18
C VAL A 102 18.31 13.69 0.75
#